data_AF-A0A0A9E401-F1
#
_entry.id   AF-A0A0A9E401-F1
#
_cell.length_a   1.000
_cell.length_b   1.000
_cell.length_c   1.000
_cell.angle_alpha   90.00
_cell.angle_beta   90.00
_cell.angle_gamma   90.00
#
_symmetry.space_group_name_H-M   'P 1'
#
loop_
_entity.id
_entity.type
_entity.pdbx_description
1 polymer ?
#
loop_
_entity_poly.entity_id
_entity_poly.type
_entity_poly.pdbx_seq_one_letter_code
_entity_poly.pdbx_strand_id
1 'polypeptide(L)'
;MLGQIIDPHIQGKIAPQCFTKFAETAEKCVADHSIDRPSMGDVLWNLEFALQLQECAEENSSLTEGTSSNASPLVPRLHSDEPPTDTTTTTSTTMSMTGRSITSTESDDLTPSSVFSQLMNPGGR
;
A
#
# COMPACT_ATOMS: atom_id res chain seq x y z
N MET A 1 -8.90 14.11 26.20
CA MET A 1 -7.68 14.90 25.91
C MET A 1 -6.67 13.96 25.29
N LEU A 2 -6.43 14.05 23.96
CA LEU A 2 -5.52 13.12 23.26
C LEU A 2 -4.09 13.15 23.85
N GLY A 3 -3.63 14.30 24.35
CA GLY A 3 -2.30 14.44 24.96
C GLY A 3 -2.04 13.58 26.20
N GLN A 4 -3.05 12.94 26.79
CA GLN A 4 -2.87 12.03 27.94
C GLN A 4 -2.61 10.57 27.53
N ILE A 5 -2.87 10.22 26.27
CA ILE A 5 -2.74 8.84 25.75
C ILE A 5 -1.55 8.69 24.79
N ILE A 6 -0.77 9.76 24.61
CA ILE A 6 0.42 9.74 23.75
C ILE A 6 1.51 8.87 24.39
N ASP A 7 2.19 8.07 23.57
CA ASP A 7 3.33 7.28 24.05
C ASP A 7 4.45 8.23 24.54
N PRO A 8 5.01 8.03 25.75
CA PRO A 8 6.05 8.89 26.29
C PRO A 8 7.30 9.03 25.41
N HIS A 9 7.63 8.04 24.58
CA HIS A 9 8.81 8.03 23.71
C HIS A 9 8.62 8.87 22.44
N ILE A 10 7.37 9.11 22.03
CA ILE A 10 7.02 9.96 20.87
C ILE A 10 6.49 11.32 21.29
N GLN A 11 6.21 11.52 22.58
CA GLN A 11 5.78 12.80 23.13
C GLN A 11 6.81 13.89 22.82
N GLY A 12 6.34 14.99 22.23
CA GLY A 12 7.19 16.11 21.81
C GLY A 12 7.95 15.89 20.49
N LYS A 13 7.93 14.68 19.91
CA LYS A 13 8.49 14.39 18.58
C LYS A 13 7.42 14.40 17.48
N ILE A 14 6.23 13.91 17.80
CA ILE A 14 5.09 13.91 16.88
C ILE A 14 4.38 15.26 16.86
N ALA A 15 4.05 15.72 15.66
CA ALA A 15 3.27 16.92 15.42
C ALA A 15 1.83 16.72 15.95
N PRO A 16 1.24 17.71 16.67
CA PRO A 16 -0.11 17.57 17.22
C PRO A 16 -1.18 17.24 16.18
N GLN A 17 -1.04 17.75 14.96
CA GLN A 17 -1.98 17.51 13.85
C GLN A 17 -1.86 16.07 13.32
N CYS A 18 -0.64 15.57 13.12
CA CYS A 18 -0.39 14.17 12.78
C CYS A 18 -1.01 13.23 13.83
N PHE A 19 -0.73 13.47 15.11
CA PHE A 19 -1.26 12.64 16.20
C PHE A 19 -2.79 12.66 16.26
N THR A 20 -3.41 13.83 16.08
CA THR A 20 -4.87 13.97 16.04
C THR A 20 -5.45 13.12 14.92
N LYS A 21 -4.90 13.24 13.70
CA LYS A 21 -5.37 12.49 12.54
C LYS A 21 -5.21 10.98 12.70
N PHE A 22 -4.08 10.55 13.26
CA PHE A 22 -3.82 9.14 13.57
C PHE A 22 -4.84 8.62 14.59
N ALA A 23 -5.08 9.35 15.68
CA ALA A 23 -6.00 8.96 16.74
C ALA A 23 -7.46 8.87 16.24
N GLU A 24 -7.91 9.82 15.42
CA GLU A 24 -9.24 9.78 14.78
C GLU A 24 -9.41 8.53 13.89
N THR A 25 -8.35 8.17 13.17
CA THR A 25 -8.36 6.98 12.31
C THR A 25 -8.43 5.71 13.16
N ALA A 26 -7.63 5.64 14.22
CA ALA A 26 -7.63 4.51 15.15
C ALA A 26 -8.98 4.34 15.87
N GLU A 27 -9.60 5.45 16.31
CA GLU A 27 -10.93 5.46 16.93
C GLU A 27 -11.98 4.86 15.99
N LYS A 28 -12.02 5.29 14.72
CA LYS A 28 -12.95 4.74 13.73
C LYS A 28 -12.71 3.26 13.43
N CYS A 29 -11.46 2.82 13.40
CA CYS A 29 -11.12 1.41 13.19
C CYS A 29 -11.69 0.48 14.29
N VAL A 30 -11.82 0.99 15.52
CA VAL A 30 -12.32 0.23 16.67
C VAL A 30 -13.78 0.56 17.01
N ALA A 31 -14.51 1.24 16.12
CA ALA A 31 -15.92 1.56 16.33
C ALA A 31 -16.75 0.30 16.60
N ASP A 32 -17.73 0.41 17.52
CA ASP A 32 -18.59 -0.71 17.93
C ASP A 32 -19.38 -1.29 16.74
N HIS A 33 -19.85 -0.43 15.85
CA HIS A 33 -20.61 -0.81 14.66
C HIS A 33 -19.68 -0.95 13.46
N SER A 34 -19.79 -2.06 12.73
CA SER A 34 -18.95 -2.32 11.55
C SER A 34 -19.16 -1.33 10.41
N ILE A 35 -20.34 -0.70 10.33
CA ILE A 35 -20.66 0.30 9.30
C ILE A 35 -19.90 1.61 9.47
N ASP A 36 -19.43 1.90 10.69
CA ASP A 36 -18.66 3.12 11.01
C ASP A 36 -17.16 2.91 10.79
N ARG A 37 -16.73 1.65 10.63
CA ARG A 37 -15.33 1.31 10.41
C ARG A 37 -14.92 1.65 8.98
N PRO A 38 -13.76 2.31 8.78
CA PRO A 38 -13.28 2.67 7.46
C PRO A 38 -12.91 1.44 6.64
N SER A 39 -12.93 1.58 5.32
CA SER A 39 -12.29 0.58 4.45
C SER A 39 -10.77 0.63 4.64
N MET A 40 -10.06 -0.46 4.32
CA MET A 40 -8.60 -0.45 4.41
C MET A 40 -7.95 0.59 3.48
N GLY A 41 -8.62 0.94 2.37
CA GLY A 41 -8.19 2.04 1.51
C GLY A 41 -8.26 3.40 2.20
N ASP A 42 -9.35 3.68 2.90
CA ASP A 42 -9.49 4.91 3.69
C ASP A 42 -8.47 4.96 4.83
N VAL A 43 -8.17 3.83 5.47
CA VAL A 43 -7.12 3.75 6.51
C VAL A 43 -5.78 4.15 5.94
N LEU A 44 -5.36 3.53 4.82
CA LEU A 44 -4.09 3.86 4.17
C LEU A 44 -3.99 5.34 3.79
N TRP A 45 -5.06 5.87 3.18
CA TRP A 45 -5.10 7.29 2.80
C TRP A 45 -5.01 8.22 4.02
N ASN A 46 -5.72 7.92 5.11
CA ASN A 46 -5.64 8.72 6.33
C ASN A 46 -4.24 8.67 6.98
N LEU A 47 -3.55 7.52 6.90
CA LEU A 47 -2.19 7.37 7.42
C LEU A 47 -1.17 8.12 6.55
N GLU A 48 -1.31 8.09 5.23
CA GLU A 48 -0.48 8.89 4.31
C GLU A 48 -0.67 10.39 4.58
N PHE A 49 -1.91 10.83 4.77
CA PHE A 49 -2.20 12.22 5.14
C PHE A 49 -1.63 12.59 6.52
N ALA A 50 -1.71 11.69 7.51
CA ALA A 50 -1.11 11.91 8.83
C ALA A 50 0.42 12.05 8.73
N LEU A 51 1.07 11.24 7.89
CA LEU A 51 2.51 11.34 7.61
C LEU A 51 2.87 12.70 6.99
N GLN A 52 2.13 13.14 5.98
CA GLN A 52 2.34 14.46 5.37
C GLN A 52 2.26 15.59 6.40
N LEU A 53 1.33 15.51 7.36
CA LEU A 53 1.23 16.49 8.46
C LEU A 53 2.49 16.50 9.36
N GLN A 54 3.13 15.35 9.56
CA GLN A 54 4.38 15.26 10.30
C GLN A 54 5.54 15.88 9.50
N GLU A 55 5.69 15.49 8.24
CA GLU A 55 6.77 15.96 7.36
C GLU A 55 6.72 17.49 7.17
N CYS A 56 5.54 18.06 6.95
CA CYS A 56 5.38 19.51 6.88
C CYS A 56 5.79 20.21 8.19
N ALA A 57 5.43 19.66 9.35
CA ALA A 57 5.80 20.24 10.63
C ALA A 57 7.33 20.22 10.87
N GLU A 58 8.01 19.17 10.42
CA GLU A 58 9.47 19.03 10.50
C GLU A 58 10.18 20.00 9.55
N GLU A 59 9.68 20.16 8.31
CA GLU A 59 10.21 21.14 7.36
C GLU A 59 10.14 22.57 7.91
N ASN A 60 9.00 22.94 8.50
CA ASN A 60 8.81 24.24 9.16
C ASN A 60 9.73 24.46 10.38
N SER A 61 10.16 23.38 11.04
CA SER A 61 11.08 23.45 12.19
C SER A 61 12.54 23.66 11.77
N SER A 62 12.90 23.27 10.54
CA SER A 62 14.27 23.42 10.01
C SER A 62 14.66 24.87 9.67
N LEU A 63 13.67 25.77 9.52
CA LEU A 63 13.89 27.17 9.15
C LEU A 63 14.28 28.08 10.34
N THR A 64 14.24 27.57 11.57
CA THR A 64 14.48 28.36 12.78
C THR A 64 15.86 28.20 13.42
N GLU A 65 16.75 27.37 12.85
CA GLU A 65 18.11 27.15 13.38
C GLU A 65 19.17 27.50 12.32
N GLY A 66 19.48 28.80 12.20
CA GLY A 66 20.47 29.28 11.24
C GLY A 66 21.91 29.13 11.71
N THR A 67 22.80 28.56 10.88
CA THR A 67 24.12 29.09 10.45
C THR A 67 24.87 28.10 9.55
N SER A 68 25.20 28.53 8.31
CA SER A 68 26.26 28.08 7.36
C SER A 68 26.49 26.57 7.12
N SER A 69 26.54 26.01 5.92
CA SER A 69 27.04 26.55 4.64
C SER A 69 26.90 25.46 3.56
N ASN A 70 26.88 25.91 2.30
CA ASN A 70 27.20 25.19 1.05
C ASN A 70 26.02 24.56 0.28
N ALA A 71 25.61 25.33 -0.71
CA ALA A 71 24.78 24.94 -1.84
C ALA A 71 25.34 23.73 -2.60
N SER A 72 24.43 22.88 -3.09
CA SER A 72 24.62 22.09 -4.32
C SER A 72 23.25 21.74 -4.89
N PRO A 73 22.83 22.31 -6.04
CA PRO A 73 21.62 21.89 -6.72
C PRO A 73 21.93 20.68 -7.61
N LEU A 74 21.51 19.49 -7.20
CA LEU A 74 21.52 18.31 -8.05
C LEU A 74 20.24 18.29 -8.89
N VAL A 75 20.37 18.74 -10.14
CA VAL A 75 19.40 18.56 -11.23
C VAL A 75 19.42 17.11 -11.70
N PRO A 76 18.29 16.37 -11.71
CA PRO A 76 18.21 15.12 -12.44
C PRO A 76 18.15 15.38 -13.95
N ARG A 77 19.25 15.08 -14.65
CA ARG A 77 19.31 15.01 -16.11
C ARG A 77 18.79 13.65 -16.55
N LEU A 78 17.58 13.58 -17.09
CA LEU A 78 17.10 12.41 -17.82
C LEU A 78 16.98 12.75 -19.31
N HIS A 79 18.01 12.36 -20.06
CA HIS A 79 17.95 12.23 -21.51
C HIS A 79 18.85 11.07 -21.91
N SER A 80 18.24 10.05 -22.50
CA SER A 80 18.63 9.37 -23.74
C SER A 80 17.75 8.12 -23.86
N ASP A 81 16.72 8.18 -24.70
CA ASP A 81 16.75 7.81 -26.12
C ASP A 81 16.45 6.31 -26.32
N GLU A 82 15.20 6.04 -26.72
CA GLU A 82 14.70 4.93 -27.57
C GLU A 82 15.39 5.01 -28.96
N PRO A 83 15.47 4.01 -29.90
CA PRO A 83 14.46 3.03 -30.34
C PRO A 83 15.02 1.68 -30.92
N PRO A 84 14.38 0.94 -31.87
CA PRO A 84 13.11 0.19 -31.89
C PRO A 84 13.36 -1.33 -32.19
N THR A 85 12.38 -2.26 -32.28
CA THR A 85 11.67 -2.63 -33.54
C THR A 85 10.65 -3.76 -33.28
N ASP A 86 9.39 -3.48 -33.65
CA ASP A 86 8.29 -4.29 -34.19
C ASP A 86 8.20 -5.80 -33.98
N THR A 87 6.98 -6.30 -33.69
CA THR A 87 6.09 -6.92 -34.71
C THR A 87 4.83 -7.54 -34.05
N THR A 88 3.69 -6.89 -34.32
CA THR A 88 2.41 -7.47 -34.77
C THR A 88 1.94 -8.81 -34.18
N THR A 89 0.76 -8.83 -33.53
CA THR A 89 -0.47 -9.44 -34.10
C THR A 89 -1.58 -9.43 -33.04
N THR A 90 -2.57 -8.57 -33.27
CA THR A 90 -3.90 -8.68 -32.69
C THR A 90 -4.57 -9.91 -33.27
N THR A 91 -4.82 -10.93 -32.46
CA THR A 91 -5.76 -12.00 -32.80
C THR A 91 -6.68 -12.26 -31.62
N SER A 92 -7.85 -11.63 -31.68
CA SER A 92 -9.06 -12.11 -31.03
C SER A 92 -9.39 -13.50 -31.60
N THR A 93 -9.38 -14.54 -30.78
CA THR A 93 -10.13 -15.76 -31.10
C THR A 93 -10.51 -16.52 -29.83
N THR A 94 -11.80 -16.44 -29.52
CA THR A 94 -12.62 -17.56 -29.03
C THR A 94 -12.15 -18.89 -29.61
N MET A 95 -12.18 -20.00 -28.85
CA MET A 95 -12.61 -21.34 -29.31
C MET A 95 -12.61 -22.35 -28.15
N SER A 96 -13.75 -23.01 -28.00
CA SER A 96 -13.97 -24.21 -27.20
C SER A 96 -13.24 -25.45 -27.76
N MET A 97 -13.06 -26.44 -26.88
CA MET A 97 -12.87 -27.88 -27.11
C MET A 97 -11.78 -28.32 -28.12
N THR A 98 -10.81 -29.10 -27.66
CA THR A 98 -10.73 -30.57 -27.85
C THR A 98 -9.33 -31.04 -27.45
N GLY A 99 -9.29 -32.08 -26.61
CA GLY A 99 -8.09 -32.53 -25.93
C GLY A 99 -7.03 -33.17 -26.82
N ARG A 100 -5.78 -33.05 -26.35
CA ARG A 100 -4.70 -34.00 -26.61
C ARG A 100 -3.91 -34.15 -25.31
N SER A 101 -4.18 -35.25 -24.63
CA SER A 101 -3.33 -35.77 -23.55
C SER A 101 -2.01 -36.24 -24.14
N ILE A 102 -0.88 -35.74 -23.65
CA ILE A 102 0.40 -36.45 -23.65
C ILE A 102 1.17 -36.16 -22.35
N THR A 103 1.25 -37.22 -21.54
CA THR A 103 2.40 -37.68 -20.73
C THR A 103 3.18 -36.68 -19.88
N SER A 104 2.83 -36.69 -18.59
CA SER A 104 3.70 -36.84 -17.41
C SER A 104 5.11 -36.27 -17.44
N THR A 105 5.35 -35.23 -16.65
CA THR A 105 6.52 -35.12 -15.76
C THR A 105 6.18 -34.19 -14.59
N GLU A 106 6.23 -34.75 -13.39
CA GLU A 106 6.70 -34.17 -12.12
C GLU A 106 6.70 -32.63 -12.00
N SER A 107 5.76 -32.10 -11.21
CA SER A 107 5.92 -30.95 -10.32
C SER A 107 4.60 -30.77 -9.57
N ASP A 108 4.63 -30.76 -8.24
CA ASP A 108 3.49 -30.40 -7.40
C ASP A 108 3.20 -28.90 -7.55
N ASP A 109 2.60 -28.54 -8.68
CA ASP A 109 2.10 -27.20 -8.95
C ASP A 109 0.71 -27.09 -8.32
N LEU A 110 0.66 -26.43 -7.16
CA LEU A 110 -0.57 -26.18 -6.40
C LEU A 110 -1.46 -25.21 -7.20
N THR A 111 -2.21 -25.75 -8.15
CA THR A 111 -3.21 -24.98 -8.89
C THR A 111 -4.28 -24.46 -7.92
N PRO A 112 -4.66 -23.17 -8.00
CA PRO A 112 -5.63 -22.56 -7.09
C PRO A 112 -7.03 -23.20 -7.15
N SER A 113 -7.31 -23.98 -8.19
CA SER A 113 -8.55 -24.76 -8.33
C SER A 113 -8.64 -25.95 -7.36
N SER A 114 -7.51 -26.49 -6.88
CA SER A 114 -7.49 -27.62 -5.95
C SER A 114 -7.88 -27.22 -4.52
N VAL A 115 -7.47 -26.01 -4.10
CA VAL A 115 -7.78 -25.46 -2.76
C VAL A 115 -9.27 -25.14 -2.64
N PHE A 116 -9.90 -24.69 -3.73
CA PHE A 116 -11.31 -24.31 -3.71
C PHE A 116 -12.27 -25.50 -3.68
N SER A 117 -11.86 -26.67 -4.21
CA SER A 117 -12.67 -27.91 -4.11
C SER A 117 -12.74 -28.48 -2.69
N GLN A 118 -11.73 -28.24 -1.83
CA GLN A 118 -11.80 -28.66 -0.43
C GLN A 118 -12.78 -27.83 0.40
N LEU A 119 -13.10 -26.61 -0.04
CA LEU A 119 -14.01 -25.72 0.68
C LEU A 119 -15.49 -25.99 0.38
N MET A 120 -15.79 -26.77 -0.66
CA MET A 120 -17.17 -26.94 -1.17
C MET A 120 -17.78 -28.34 -0.99
N ASN A 121 -17.14 -29.25 -0.25
CA ASN A 121 -17.71 -30.57 0.06
C ASN A 121 -17.83 -30.81 1.57
N PRO A 122 -18.97 -30.47 2.20
CA PRO A 122 -19.30 -30.94 3.53
C PRO A 122 -19.98 -32.31 3.42
N GLY A 123 -19.19 -33.36 3.19
CA GLY A 123 -19.62 -34.76 3.39
C GLY A 123 -18.76 -35.33 4.51
N GLY A 124 -19.22 -35.44 5.75
CA GLY A 124 -20.43 -36.14 6.13
C GLY A 124 -20.12 -37.61 6.37
N ARG A 125 -19.41 -37.91 7.47
CA ARG A 125 -19.64 -38.98 8.47
C ARG A 125 -18.46 -39.07 9.44
#